data_AF-A0A9X1XFK0-F1
#
_entry.id   AF-A0A9X1XFK0-F1
#
_cell.length_a   1.000
_cell.length_b   1.000
_cell.length_c   1.000
_cell.angle_alpha   90.00
_cell.angle_beta   90.00
_cell.angle_gamma   90.00
#
_symmetry.space_group_name_H-M   'P 1'
#
loop_
_entity.id
_entity.type
_entity.pdbx_description
1 polymer ?
#
loop_
_entity_poly.entity_id
_entity_poly.type
_entity_poly.pdbx_seq_one_letter_code
_entity_poly.pdbx_strand_id
1 'polypeptide(L)'
;MVHHLLTLFPAMLLGAQLLLTLILLKGDICPGQRGRIFKVLPAIGVLWLAVASLRIEVFMVVFAIFYFYSRVQTGKTRDNGPIWVLYLANGFALSLVGIQISQQPDIAQSVAYFVLVFLLGANFSHLLLTIARTRLQAFHRILPVTGVLSAMAFVLCALGTFYNVDEAILATMLTPLVISFMLMLFAVVVSCLHLLSAKEVNKAQLTVSLLSLLGAGTISSSLMTV
;
A
#
# COMPACT_ATOMS: atom_id res chain seq x y z
N MET A 1 9.32 16.50 4.32
CA MET A 1 9.52 15.35 3.40
C MET A 1 9.33 14.00 4.10
N VAL A 2 10.15 13.63 5.09
CA VAL A 2 10.00 12.34 5.81
C VAL A 2 8.64 12.18 6.49
N HIS A 3 8.11 13.25 7.09
CA HIS A 3 6.77 13.24 7.69
C HIS A 3 5.68 12.84 6.68
N HIS A 4 5.59 13.53 5.53
CA HIS A 4 4.63 13.18 4.47
C HIS A 4 4.79 11.74 3.97
N LEU A 5 6.02 11.25 3.83
CA LEU A 5 6.26 9.85 3.47
C LEU A 5 5.65 8.88 4.48
N LEU A 6 5.88 9.11 5.77
CA LEU A 6 5.34 8.28 6.85
C LEU A 6 3.81 8.37 6.93
N THR A 7 3.19 9.48 6.51
CA THR A 7 1.72 9.59 6.45
C THR A 7 1.08 8.75 5.34
N LEU A 8 1.84 8.29 4.34
CA LEU A 8 1.35 7.41 3.26
C LEU A 8 1.43 5.93 3.61
N PHE A 9 2.32 5.57 4.54
CA PHE A 9 2.54 4.18 4.95
C PHE A 9 1.27 3.51 5.49
N PRO A 10 0.41 4.14 6.31
CA PRO A 10 -0.81 3.50 6.77
C PRO A 10 -1.69 3.00 5.63
N ALA A 11 -1.88 3.80 4.57
CA ALA A 11 -2.66 3.39 3.40
C ALA A 11 -2.01 2.21 2.66
N MET A 12 -0.70 2.28 2.41
CA MET A 12 0.08 1.21 1.79
C MET A 12 0.02 -0.10 2.58
N LEU A 13 0.23 -0.01 3.90
CA LEU A 13 0.30 -1.15 4.79
C LEU A 13 -1.07 -1.78 5.00
N LEU A 14 -2.13 -0.98 5.18
CA LEU A 14 -3.50 -1.49 5.27
C LEU A 14 -3.87 -2.29 4.02
N GLY A 15 -3.71 -1.70 2.83
CA GLY A 15 -4.07 -2.37 1.59
C GLY A 15 -3.32 -3.69 1.41
N ALA A 16 -2.04 -3.72 1.79
CA ALA A 16 -1.26 -4.96 1.74
C ALA A 16 -1.66 -5.98 2.80
N GLN A 17 -1.92 -5.54 4.02
CA GLN A 17 -2.33 -6.40 5.13
C GLN A 17 -3.68 -7.07 4.87
N LEU A 18 -4.64 -6.33 4.32
CA LEU A 18 -5.95 -6.86 3.91
C LEU A 18 -5.82 -7.90 2.79
N LEU A 19 -5.04 -7.60 1.75
CA LEU A 19 -4.85 -8.54 0.64
C LEU A 19 -4.15 -9.82 1.10
N LEU A 20 -3.06 -9.70 1.87
CA LEU A 20 -2.36 -10.88 2.39
C LEU A 20 -3.25 -11.69 3.34
N THR A 21 -4.08 -11.02 4.15
CA THR A 21 -5.05 -11.73 5.00
C THR A 21 -6.06 -12.50 4.15
N LEU A 22 -6.61 -11.89 3.11
CA LEU A 22 -7.51 -12.57 2.17
C LEU A 22 -6.82 -13.80 1.55
N ILE A 23 -5.59 -13.67 1.06
CA ILE A 23 -4.83 -14.79 0.48
C ILE A 23 -4.59 -15.91 1.50
N LEU A 24 -4.27 -15.56 2.75
CA LEU A 24 -3.98 -16.55 3.80
C LEU A 24 -5.22 -17.33 4.24
N LEU A 25 -6.39 -16.67 4.27
CA LEU A 25 -7.64 -17.24 4.78
C LEU A 25 -8.52 -17.87 3.71
N LYS A 26 -8.55 -17.29 2.52
CA LYS A 26 -9.42 -17.71 1.41
C LYS A 26 -8.65 -18.27 0.22
N GLY A 27 -7.33 -18.11 0.16
CA GLY A 27 -6.53 -18.66 -0.92
C GLY A 27 -6.29 -20.16 -0.72
N ASP A 28 -6.58 -20.94 -1.76
CA ASP A 28 -6.16 -22.34 -1.89
C ASP A 28 -4.66 -22.41 -2.18
N ILE A 29 -3.87 -22.04 -1.16
CA ILE A 29 -2.41 -22.00 -1.24
C ILE A 29 -1.83 -23.27 -0.64
N CYS A 30 -0.83 -23.84 -1.32
CA CYS A 30 -0.15 -25.01 -0.80
C CYS A 30 0.54 -24.66 0.54
N PRO A 31 0.70 -25.63 1.46
CA PRO A 31 1.35 -25.39 2.75
C PRO A 31 2.65 -24.63 2.54
N GLY A 32 3.54 -25.08 1.65
CA GLY A 32 4.81 -24.42 1.32
C GLY A 32 4.71 -22.94 0.90
N GLN A 33 3.66 -22.52 0.18
CA GLN A 33 3.42 -21.11 -0.14
C GLN A 33 2.98 -20.29 1.08
N ARG A 34 2.08 -20.84 1.91
CA ARG A 34 1.53 -20.15 3.09
C ARG A 34 2.60 -19.59 4.03
N GLY A 35 3.58 -20.40 4.40
CA GLY A 35 4.68 -19.95 5.27
C GLY A 35 5.75 -19.12 4.58
N ARG A 36 5.82 -19.09 3.24
CA ARG A 36 6.61 -18.04 2.56
C ARG A 36 5.92 -16.68 2.67
N ILE A 37 4.59 -16.65 2.68
CA ILE A 37 3.81 -15.45 2.99
C ILE A 37 3.96 -15.07 4.47
N PHE A 38 3.94 -16.03 5.40
CA PHE A 38 4.21 -15.72 6.82
C PHE A 38 5.58 -15.08 7.03
N LYS A 39 6.61 -15.48 6.28
CA LYS A 39 7.96 -14.88 6.38
C LYS A 39 8.04 -13.42 5.93
N VAL A 40 7.07 -12.92 5.16
CA VAL A 40 7.05 -11.49 4.75
C VAL A 40 6.22 -10.61 5.68
N LEU A 41 5.35 -11.18 6.54
CA LEU A 41 4.54 -10.43 7.51
C LEU A 41 5.36 -9.56 8.49
N PRO A 42 6.52 -10.00 9.01
CA PRO A 42 7.36 -9.14 9.85
C PRO A 42 7.79 -7.84 9.17
N ALA A 43 7.96 -7.83 7.84
CA ALA A 43 8.29 -6.60 7.11
C ALA A 43 7.16 -5.56 7.22
N ILE A 44 5.90 -6.00 7.18
CA ILE A 44 4.73 -5.13 7.42
C ILE A 44 4.75 -4.60 8.86
N GLY A 45 5.04 -5.46 9.85
CA GLY A 45 5.15 -5.05 11.25
C GLY A 45 6.24 -4.01 11.49
N VAL A 46 7.42 -4.16 10.87
CA VAL A 46 8.52 -3.18 10.96
C VAL A 46 8.13 -1.84 10.30
N LEU A 47 7.44 -1.87 9.15
CA LEU A 47 6.99 -0.64 8.51
C LEU A 47 5.89 0.06 9.32
N TRP A 48 4.98 -0.68 9.98
CA TRP A 48 4.05 -0.10 10.95
C TRP A 48 4.78 0.52 12.14
N LEU A 49 5.87 -0.10 12.62
CA LEU A 49 6.70 0.48 13.69
C LEU A 49 7.32 1.83 13.26
N ALA A 50 7.67 2.00 11.98
CA ALA A 50 8.11 3.31 11.49
C ALA A 50 7.01 4.37 11.58
N VAL A 51 5.75 3.99 11.33
CA VAL A 51 4.57 4.87 11.49
C VAL A 51 4.28 5.18 12.97
N ALA A 52 4.66 4.30 13.90
CA ALA A 52 4.46 4.52 15.33
C ALA A 52 5.17 5.77 15.87
N SER A 53 6.17 6.29 15.14
CA SER A 53 6.79 7.60 15.42
C SER A 53 5.84 8.79 15.26
N LEU A 54 4.75 8.64 14.49
CA LEU A 54 3.73 9.67 14.28
C LEU A 54 2.52 9.50 15.20
N ARG A 55 2.13 8.25 15.46
CA ARG A 55 0.90 7.90 16.18
C ARG A 55 1.14 6.69 17.06
N ILE A 56 1.01 6.87 18.37
CA ILE A 56 1.30 5.82 19.36
C ILE A 56 0.30 4.66 19.27
N GLU A 57 -0.92 4.90 18.78
CA GLU A 57 -1.97 3.91 18.61
C GLU A 57 -1.57 2.78 17.63
N VAL A 58 -0.63 3.07 16.72
CA VAL A 58 -0.10 2.12 15.75
C VAL A 58 0.63 0.95 16.43
N PHE A 59 1.14 1.13 17.65
CA PHE A 59 1.74 0.03 18.40
C PHE A 59 0.79 -1.15 18.57
N MET A 60 -0.53 -0.92 18.64
CA MET A 60 -1.52 -2.00 18.73
C MET A 60 -1.49 -2.92 17.49
N VAL A 61 -1.35 -2.34 16.29
CA VAL A 61 -1.21 -3.09 15.04
C VAL A 61 0.11 -3.86 15.03
N VAL A 62 1.20 -3.21 15.42
CA VAL A 62 2.54 -3.79 15.50
C VAL A 62 2.54 -5.02 16.43
N PHE A 63 2.06 -4.86 17.67
CA PHE A 63 1.98 -5.94 18.63
C PHE A 63 1.10 -7.09 18.14
N ALA A 64 -0.05 -6.81 17.52
CA ALA A 64 -0.91 -7.85 16.97
C ALA A 64 -0.22 -8.65 15.85
N ILE A 65 0.48 -7.99 14.92
CA ILE A 65 1.22 -8.66 13.83
C ILE A 65 2.36 -9.52 14.38
N PHE A 66 3.18 -8.97 15.29
CA PHE A 66 4.31 -9.70 15.86
C PHE A 66 3.86 -10.85 16.77
N TYR A 67 2.79 -10.67 17.53
CA TYR A 67 2.18 -11.75 18.32
C TYR A 67 1.62 -12.85 17.43
N PHE A 68 0.92 -12.50 16.35
CA PHE A 68 0.47 -13.49 15.37
C PHE A 68 1.67 -14.26 14.79
N TYR A 69 2.71 -13.56 14.35
CA TYR A 69 3.89 -14.17 13.75
C TYR A 69 4.64 -15.10 14.73
N SER A 70 4.77 -14.75 16.01
CA SER A 70 5.44 -15.59 17.01
C SER A 70 4.70 -16.90 17.32
N ARG A 71 3.38 -16.94 17.07
CA ARG A 71 2.53 -18.11 17.31
C ARG A 71 2.37 -18.99 16.07
N VAL A 72 2.72 -18.50 14.88
CA VAL A 72 2.62 -19.26 13.63
C VAL A 72 3.88 -20.12 13.44
N GLN A 73 3.70 -21.43 13.31
CA GLN A 73 4.81 -22.31 12.92
C GLN A 73 5.11 -22.16 11.43
N THR A 74 6.35 -21.78 11.10
CA THR A 74 6.80 -21.65 9.69
C THR A 74 7.27 -22.98 9.07
N GLY A 75 7.13 -24.10 9.80
CA GLY A 75 7.62 -25.46 9.50
C GLY A 75 6.68 -26.39 8.71
N LYS A 76 6.84 -27.72 8.83
CA LYS A 76 6.07 -28.74 8.06
C LYS A 76 4.68 -29.05 8.65
N THR A 77 4.49 -28.90 9.95
CA THR A 77 3.20 -28.99 10.67
C THR A 77 2.64 -27.58 10.81
N ARG A 78 1.83 -27.12 9.85
CA ARG A 78 1.39 -25.72 9.75
C ARG A 78 0.01 -25.56 10.33
N ASP A 79 -0.04 -25.39 11.64
CA ASP A 79 -1.23 -24.83 12.26
C ASP A 79 -1.40 -23.38 11.81
N ASN A 80 -2.64 -23.06 11.43
CA ASN A 80 -3.03 -21.68 11.28
C ASN A 80 -2.82 -21.03 12.64
N GLY A 81 -1.87 -20.09 12.75
CA GLY A 81 -1.75 -19.28 13.96
C GLY A 81 -3.07 -18.58 14.29
N PRO A 82 -3.18 -17.90 15.44
CA PRO A 82 -4.45 -17.41 15.95
C PRO A 82 -5.10 -16.41 14.97
N ILE A 83 -6.01 -16.89 14.13
CA ILE A 83 -6.62 -16.13 13.02
C ILE A 83 -7.34 -14.88 13.55
N TRP A 84 -7.92 -14.96 14.74
CA TRP A 84 -8.58 -13.84 15.40
C TRP A 84 -7.62 -12.65 15.61
N VAL A 85 -6.33 -12.89 15.86
CA VAL A 85 -5.32 -11.83 16.01
C VAL A 85 -5.07 -11.13 14.69
N LEU A 86 -5.09 -11.88 13.58
CA LEU A 86 -4.93 -11.29 12.25
C LEU A 86 -6.14 -10.41 11.89
N TYR A 87 -7.35 -10.83 12.24
CA TYR A 87 -8.54 -9.98 12.13
C TYR A 87 -8.46 -8.75 13.04
N LEU A 88 -7.96 -8.90 14.27
CA LEU A 88 -7.75 -7.79 15.19
C LEU A 88 -6.75 -6.77 14.63
N ALA A 89 -5.62 -7.23 14.09
CA ALA A 89 -4.62 -6.39 13.44
C ALA A 89 -5.23 -5.61 12.26
N ASN A 90 -6.09 -6.26 11.46
CA ASN A 90 -6.82 -5.59 10.38
C ASN A 90 -7.83 -4.58 10.89
N GLY A 91 -8.56 -4.91 11.96
CA GLY A 91 -9.52 -4.01 12.60
C GLY A 91 -8.84 -2.74 13.10
N PHE A 92 -7.69 -2.87 13.78
CA PHE A 92 -6.90 -1.71 14.23
C PHE A 92 -6.32 -0.91 13.06
N ALA A 93 -5.79 -1.57 12.03
CA ALA A 93 -5.28 -0.86 10.86
C ALA A 93 -6.40 -0.11 10.12
N LEU A 94 -7.60 -0.71 10.01
CA LEU A 94 -8.75 -0.12 9.34
C LEU A 94 -9.31 1.06 10.14
N SER A 95 -9.40 0.95 11.47
CA SER A 95 -9.85 2.08 12.30
C SER A 95 -8.87 3.25 12.22
N LEU A 96 -7.56 3.00 12.27
CA LEU A 96 -6.54 4.05 12.16
C LEU A 96 -6.60 4.78 10.82
N VAL A 97 -6.66 4.03 9.71
CA VAL A 97 -6.79 4.63 8.38
C VAL A 97 -8.13 5.32 8.21
N GLY A 98 -9.22 4.76 8.72
CA GLY A 98 -10.55 5.37 8.70
C GLY A 98 -10.59 6.72 9.43
N ILE A 99 -9.96 6.80 10.61
CA ILE A 99 -9.77 8.05 11.34
C ILE A 99 -8.95 9.04 10.50
N GLN A 100 -7.87 8.60 9.87
CA GLN A 100 -7.03 9.47 9.03
C GLN A 100 -7.76 9.98 7.78
N ILE A 101 -8.64 9.17 7.18
CA ILE A 101 -9.53 9.59 6.08
C ILE A 101 -10.51 10.67 6.58
N SER A 102 -11.10 10.48 7.75
CA SER A 102 -12.08 11.42 8.34
C SER A 102 -11.48 12.75 8.78
N GLN A 103 -10.15 12.80 8.97
CA GLN A 103 -9.41 13.98 9.41
C GLN A 103 -8.90 14.83 8.23
N GLN A 104 -9.16 14.43 6.98
CA GLN A 104 -8.78 15.25 5.83
C GLN A 104 -9.67 16.50 5.75
N PRO A 105 -9.12 17.63 5.28
CA PRO A 105 -9.83 18.90 5.26
C PRO A 105 -10.96 18.96 4.22
N ASP A 106 -10.86 18.16 3.17
CA ASP A 106 -11.83 18.12 2.08
C ASP A 106 -12.16 16.69 1.66
N ILE A 107 -13.37 16.49 1.13
CA ILE A 107 -13.88 15.21 0.66
C ILE A 107 -13.00 14.66 -0.45
N ALA A 108 -12.54 15.48 -1.39
CA ALA A 108 -11.67 15.00 -2.46
C ALA A 108 -10.35 14.45 -1.89
N GLN A 109 -9.83 15.06 -0.82
CA GLN A 109 -8.64 14.57 -0.11
C GLN A 109 -8.91 13.28 0.67
N SER A 110 -10.06 13.16 1.34
CA SER A 110 -10.51 11.91 1.98
C SER A 110 -10.59 10.77 0.98
N VAL A 111 -11.21 11.01 -0.18
CA VAL A 111 -11.33 10.00 -1.25
C VAL A 111 -9.96 9.70 -1.86
N ALA A 112 -9.11 10.70 -2.09
CA ALA A 112 -7.75 10.49 -2.57
C ALA A 112 -6.95 9.58 -1.62
N TYR A 113 -7.03 9.81 -0.30
CA TYR A 113 -6.35 9.00 0.70
C TYR A 113 -6.91 7.57 0.75
N PHE A 114 -8.22 7.39 0.60
CA PHE A 114 -8.83 6.07 0.44
C PHE A 114 -8.33 5.34 -0.81
N VAL A 115 -8.23 6.03 -1.96
CA VAL A 115 -7.71 5.48 -3.21
C VAL A 115 -6.23 5.05 -3.06
N LEU A 116 -5.43 5.76 -2.27
CA LEU A 116 -4.04 5.37 -1.98
C LEU A 116 -3.92 4.00 -1.31
N VAL A 117 -4.94 3.56 -0.56
CA VAL A 117 -5.00 2.20 0.02
C VAL A 117 -4.90 1.14 -1.08
N PHE A 118 -5.59 1.38 -2.20
CA PHE A 118 -5.55 0.48 -3.36
C PHE A 118 -4.27 0.67 -4.17
N LEU A 119 -3.89 1.92 -4.46
CA LEU A 119 -2.72 2.22 -5.30
C LEU A 119 -1.41 1.70 -4.69
N LEU A 120 -1.10 2.14 -3.48
CA LEU A 120 0.12 1.74 -2.79
C LEU A 120 0.02 0.32 -2.25
N GLY A 121 -1.15 -0.07 -1.74
CA GLY A 121 -1.38 -1.40 -1.18
C GLY A 121 -1.30 -2.50 -2.24
N ALA A 122 -1.80 -2.27 -3.46
CA ALA A 122 -1.68 -3.24 -4.54
C ALA A 122 -0.22 -3.39 -5.00
N ASN A 123 0.51 -2.27 -5.15
CA ASN A 123 1.90 -2.29 -5.59
C ASN A 123 2.81 -2.96 -4.54
N PHE A 124 2.64 -2.60 -3.27
CA PHE A 124 3.39 -3.19 -2.17
C PHE A 124 3.05 -4.67 -1.98
N SER A 125 1.77 -5.05 -2.06
CA SER A 125 1.37 -6.46 -2.08
C SER A 125 2.03 -7.24 -3.21
N HIS A 126 2.06 -6.67 -4.41
CA HIS A 126 2.66 -7.30 -5.56
C HIS A 126 4.15 -7.57 -5.32
N LEU A 127 4.85 -6.61 -4.72
CA LEU A 127 6.25 -6.76 -4.32
C LEU A 127 6.40 -7.89 -3.28
N LEU A 128 5.59 -7.90 -2.22
CA LEU A 128 5.64 -8.91 -1.17
C LEU A 128 5.36 -10.32 -1.69
N LEU A 129 4.37 -10.50 -2.58
CA LEU A 129 4.06 -11.78 -3.22
C LEU A 129 5.22 -12.27 -4.10
N THR A 130 5.88 -11.36 -4.81
CA THR A 130 7.06 -11.66 -5.61
C THR A 130 8.27 -12.04 -4.73
N ILE A 131 8.45 -11.37 -3.58
CA ILE A 131 9.46 -11.74 -2.57
C ILE A 131 9.18 -13.14 -2.01
N ALA A 132 7.92 -13.44 -1.66
CA ALA A 132 7.47 -14.74 -1.19
C ALA A 132 7.52 -15.84 -2.29
N ARG A 133 7.77 -15.47 -3.55
CA ARG A 133 7.83 -16.37 -4.71
C ARG A 133 6.53 -17.18 -4.88
N THR A 134 5.38 -16.55 -4.66
CA THR A 134 4.08 -17.23 -4.81
C THR A 134 3.84 -17.56 -6.29
N ARG A 135 3.03 -18.59 -6.57
CA ARG A 135 2.65 -18.97 -7.95
C ARG A 135 1.26 -18.45 -8.31
N LEU A 136 0.83 -17.38 -7.64
CA LEU A 136 -0.51 -16.83 -7.71
C LEU A 136 -0.64 -15.96 -8.98
N GLN A 137 -0.65 -16.60 -10.14
CA GLN A 137 -0.64 -15.94 -11.46
C GLN A 137 -1.78 -14.93 -11.64
N ALA A 138 -2.96 -15.21 -11.06
CA ALA A 138 -4.10 -14.29 -11.11
C ALA A 138 -3.79 -12.94 -10.43
N PHE A 139 -3.12 -12.95 -9.27
CA PHE A 139 -2.76 -11.72 -8.55
C PHE A 139 -1.70 -10.91 -9.28
N HIS A 140 -0.79 -11.55 -10.01
CA HIS A 140 0.17 -10.85 -10.88
C HIS A 140 -0.49 -10.14 -12.06
N ARG A 141 -1.75 -10.46 -12.41
CA ARG A 141 -2.54 -9.71 -13.41
C ARG A 141 -3.47 -8.68 -12.76
N ILE A 142 -4.13 -9.05 -11.67
CA ILE A 142 -5.11 -8.19 -10.99
C ILE A 142 -4.44 -6.98 -10.33
N LEU A 143 -3.31 -7.18 -9.63
CA LEU A 143 -2.68 -6.10 -8.86
C LEU A 143 -2.18 -4.93 -9.72
N PRO A 144 -1.52 -5.15 -10.88
CA PRO A 144 -1.20 -4.06 -11.79
C PRO A 144 -2.45 -3.33 -12.31
N VAL A 145 -3.52 -4.05 -12.64
CA VAL A 145 -4.78 -3.43 -13.10
C VAL A 145 -5.41 -2.59 -12.00
N THR A 146 -5.45 -3.08 -10.76
CA THR A 146 -5.88 -2.28 -9.60
C THR A 146 -5.02 -1.03 -9.44
N GLY A 147 -3.69 -1.14 -9.66
CA GLY A 147 -2.78 0.00 -9.67
C GLY A 147 -3.11 1.04 -10.75
N VAL A 148 -3.41 0.61 -11.97
CA VAL A 148 -3.82 1.51 -13.07
C VAL A 148 -5.11 2.24 -12.72
N LEU A 149 -6.16 1.51 -12.32
CA LEU A 149 -7.47 2.09 -12.02
C LEU A 149 -7.42 3.04 -10.82
N SER A 150 -6.66 2.69 -9.78
CA SER A 150 -6.48 3.56 -8.62
C SER A 150 -5.62 4.78 -8.92
N ALA A 151 -4.60 4.69 -9.80
CA ALA A 151 -3.86 5.86 -10.26
C ALA A 151 -4.78 6.84 -11.01
N MET A 152 -5.63 6.33 -11.91
CA MET A 152 -6.64 7.14 -12.60
C MET A 152 -7.59 7.83 -11.62
N ALA A 153 -8.14 7.07 -10.66
CA ALA A 153 -9.01 7.62 -9.63
C ALA A 153 -8.30 8.67 -8.77
N PHE A 154 -7.02 8.47 -8.44
CA PHE A 154 -6.22 9.41 -7.66
C PHE A 154 -6.03 10.74 -8.41
N VAL A 155 -5.73 10.70 -9.71
CA VAL A 155 -5.64 11.92 -10.54
C VAL A 155 -6.96 12.70 -10.53
N LEU A 156 -8.09 12.00 -10.66
CA LEU A 156 -9.42 12.65 -10.60
C LEU A 156 -9.68 13.30 -9.25
N CYS A 157 -9.29 12.66 -8.14
CA CYS A 157 -9.43 13.25 -6.81
C CYS A 157 -8.50 14.46 -6.64
N ALA A 158 -7.26 14.38 -7.10
CA ALA A 158 -6.32 15.49 -7.08
C ALA A 158 -6.84 16.70 -7.88
N LEU A 159 -7.41 16.47 -9.07
CA LEU A 159 -8.08 17.52 -9.84
C LEU A 159 -9.22 18.18 -9.06
N GLY A 160 -10.02 17.38 -8.34
CA GLY A 160 -11.08 17.90 -7.47
C GLY A 160 -10.56 18.82 -6.37
N THR A 161 -9.42 18.48 -5.76
CA THR A 161 -8.78 19.30 -4.72
C THR A 161 -8.29 20.65 -5.25
N PHE A 162 -7.73 20.69 -6.46
CA PHE A 162 -7.17 21.92 -7.03
C PHE A 162 -8.19 22.78 -7.80
N TYR A 163 -9.43 22.32 -7.98
CA TYR A 163 -10.42 22.99 -8.83
C TYR A 163 -10.76 24.43 -8.39
N ASN A 164 -10.75 24.69 -7.08
CA ASN A 164 -11.09 26.00 -6.50
C ASN A 164 -9.87 26.78 -5.99
N VAL A 165 -8.66 26.35 -6.35
CA VAL A 165 -7.43 27.03 -5.93
C VAL A 165 -7.18 28.25 -6.80
N ASP A 166 -6.79 29.36 -6.17
CA ASP A 166 -6.46 30.61 -6.86
C ASP A 166 -5.37 30.42 -7.92
N GLU A 167 -5.50 31.09 -9.07
CA GLU A 167 -4.62 30.91 -10.22
C GLU A 167 -3.15 31.24 -9.89
N ALA A 168 -2.91 32.25 -9.05
CA ALA A 168 -1.55 32.62 -8.64
C ALA A 168 -0.90 31.52 -7.79
N ILE A 169 -1.66 30.87 -6.92
CA ILE A 169 -1.19 29.74 -6.11
C ILE A 169 -0.99 28.52 -7.00
N LEU A 170 -1.95 28.23 -7.88
CA LEU A 170 -1.90 27.08 -8.78
C LEU A 170 -0.67 27.13 -9.72
N ALA A 171 -0.31 28.33 -10.20
CA ALA A 171 0.89 28.53 -11.03
C ALA A 171 2.17 28.08 -10.32
N THR A 172 2.27 28.27 -9.00
CA THR A 172 3.43 27.81 -8.21
C THR A 172 3.43 26.29 -7.96
N MET A 173 2.26 25.65 -8.00
CA MET A 173 2.08 24.21 -7.77
C MET A 173 2.16 23.37 -9.06
N LEU A 174 2.06 24.01 -10.24
CA LEU A 174 2.00 23.33 -11.53
C LEU A 174 3.20 22.39 -11.76
N THR A 175 4.42 22.92 -11.60
CA THR A 175 5.65 22.13 -11.82
C THR A 175 5.73 20.89 -10.91
N PRO A 176 5.61 21.00 -9.57
CA PRO A 176 5.65 19.82 -8.71
C PRO A 176 4.48 18.86 -8.95
N LEU A 177 3.30 19.36 -9.34
CA LEU A 177 2.16 18.51 -9.71
C LEU A 177 2.45 17.66 -10.96
N VAL A 178 3.01 18.28 -12.01
CA VAL A 178 3.43 17.58 -13.23
C VAL A 178 4.50 16.53 -12.92
N ILE A 179 5.49 16.86 -12.09
CA ILE A 179 6.52 15.89 -11.67
C ILE A 179 5.89 14.70 -10.94
N SER A 180 4.96 14.96 -10.00
CA SER A 180 4.26 13.90 -9.27
C SER A 180 3.48 12.97 -10.22
N PHE A 181 2.73 13.53 -11.16
CA PHE A 181 1.95 12.74 -12.12
C PHE A 181 2.81 11.97 -13.12
N MET A 182 3.91 12.55 -13.60
CA MET A 182 4.87 11.85 -14.45
C MET A 182 5.53 10.68 -13.70
N LEU A 183 5.89 10.88 -12.43
CA LEU A 183 6.48 9.84 -11.61
C LEU A 183 5.47 8.72 -11.30
N MET A 184 4.20 9.06 -11.07
CA MET A 184 3.12 8.07 -10.90
C MET A 184 2.86 7.30 -12.19
N LEU A 185 2.82 7.97 -13.35
CA LEU A 185 2.67 7.33 -14.65
C LEU A 185 3.83 6.37 -14.92
N PHE A 186 5.06 6.82 -14.69
CA PHE A 186 6.25 5.98 -14.81
C PHE A 186 6.14 4.74 -13.92
N ALA A 187 5.73 4.91 -12.66
CA ALA A 187 5.56 3.79 -11.75
C ALA A 187 4.51 2.78 -12.22
N VAL A 188 3.36 3.24 -12.71
CA VAL A 188 2.30 2.39 -13.26
C VAL A 188 2.81 1.61 -14.47
N VAL A 189 3.47 2.28 -15.43
CA VAL A 189 4.08 1.63 -16.59
C VAL A 189 5.07 0.56 -16.14
N VAL A 190 6.01 0.91 -15.26
CA VAL A 190 7.00 -0.02 -14.70
C VAL A 190 6.31 -1.20 -14.01
N SER A 191 5.22 -0.98 -13.27
CA SER A 191 4.45 -2.06 -12.63
C SER A 191 3.80 -3.02 -13.64
N CYS A 192 3.41 -2.51 -14.82
CA CYS A 192 2.77 -3.28 -15.88
C CYS A 192 3.76 -3.90 -16.89
N LEU A 193 5.04 -3.49 -16.89
CA LEU A 193 6.02 -3.93 -17.90
C LEU A 193 6.14 -5.46 -18.04
N HIS A 194 5.94 -6.21 -16.96
CA HIS A 194 6.02 -7.67 -17.01
C HIS A 194 4.83 -8.28 -17.78
N LEU A 195 3.64 -7.64 -17.71
CA LEU A 195 2.46 -8.03 -18.49
C LEU A 195 2.68 -7.72 -19.97
N LEU A 196 3.18 -6.52 -20.26
CA LEU A 196 3.45 -6.06 -21.62
C LEU A 196 4.55 -6.87 -22.31
N SER A 197 5.56 -7.28 -21.55
CA SER A 197 6.69 -8.05 -22.08
C SER A 197 6.48 -9.56 -22.04
N ALA A 198 5.35 -10.05 -21.52
CA ALA A 198 5.11 -11.46 -21.22
C ALA A 198 6.27 -12.14 -20.44
N LYS A 199 6.91 -11.38 -19.53
CA LYS A 199 8.04 -11.84 -18.71
C LYS A 199 7.60 -12.13 -17.28
N GLU A 200 8.39 -12.94 -16.58
CA GLU A 200 8.21 -13.11 -15.13
C GLU A 200 8.39 -11.77 -14.39
N VAL A 201 7.64 -11.62 -13.30
CA VAL A 201 7.67 -10.42 -12.47
C VAL A 201 9.01 -10.33 -11.74
N ASN A 202 9.70 -9.19 -11.88
CA ASN A 202 10.94 -8.93 -11.18
C ASN A 202 10.70 -8.07 -9.92
N LYS A 203 11.33 -8.44 -8.80
CA LYS A 203 11.32 -7.67 -7.55
C LYS A 203 11.89 -6.26 -7.74
N ALA A 204 12.99 -6.12 -8.48
CA ALA A 204 13.64 -4.82 -8.69
C ALA A 204 12.71 -3.84 -9.42
N GLN A 205 12.01 -4.33 -10.45
CA GLN A 205 10.99 -3.57 -11.18
C GLN A 205 9.87 -3.09 -10.24
N LEU A 206 9.35 -3.97 -9.39
CA LEU A 206 8.30 -3.59 -8.44
C LEU A 206 8.80 -2.65 -7.34
N THR A 207 10.05 -2.80 -6.89
CA THR A 207 10.66 -1.85 -5.94
C THR A 207 10.79 -0.46 -6.57
N VAL A 208 11.28 -0.35 -7.81
CA VAL A 208 11.38 0.93 -8.52
C VAL A 208 10.01 1.57 -8.70
N SER A 209 9.00 0.78 -9.08
CA SER A 209 7.61 1.21 -9.14
C SER A 209 7.12 1.75 -7.80
N LEU A 210 7.29 0.99 -6.71
CA LEU A 210 6.84 1.38 -5.38
C LEU A 210 7.52 2.66 -4.88
N LEU A 211 8.85 2.78 -5.05
CA LEU A 211 9.59 3.99 -4.67
C LEU A 211 9.14 5.20 -5.48
N SER A 212 8.85 5.02 -6.76
CA SER A 212 8.31 6.07 -7.63
C SER A 212 6.90 6.49 -7.18
N LEU A 213 6.02 5.54 -6.84
CA LEU A 213 4.69 5.86 -6.28
C LEU A 213 4.77 6.58 -4.93
N LEU A 214 5.67 6.16 -4.04
CA LEU A 214 5.89 6.83 -2.76
C LEU A 214 6.40 8.25 -2.99
N GLY A 215 7.36 8.45 -3.90
CA GLY A 215 7.82 9.78 -4.29
C GLY A 215 6.69 10.64 -4.84
N ALA A 216 5.90 10.12 -5.77
CA ALA A 216 4.76 10.82 -6.36
C ALA A 216 3.74 11.22 -5.28
N GLY A 217 3.37 10.27 -4.42
CA GLY A 217 2.45 10.47 -3.31
C GLY A 217 2.96 11.48 -2.28
N THR A 218 4.27 11.53 -2.01
CA THR A 218 4.84 12.53 -1.09
C THR A 218 4.75 13.93 -1.64
N ILE A 219 5.00 14.11 -2.93
CA ILE A 219 4.90 15.41 -3.59
C ILE A 219 3.43 15.84 -3.61
N SER A 220 2.52 14.97 -4.07
CA SER A 220 1.09 15.31 -4.14
C SER A 220 0.48 15.59 -2.77
N SER A 221 0.79 14.79 -1.75
CA SER A 221 0.28 15.03 -0.38
C SER A 221 0.81 16.33 0.23
N SER A 222 2.06 16.72 -0.06
CA SER A 222 2.58 18.02 0.40
C SER A 222 1.91 19.21 -0.29
N LEU A 223 1.45 19.04 -1.53
CA LEU A 223 0.70 20.06 -2.27
C LEU A 223 -0.74 20.16 -1.78
N MET A 224 -1.40 19.04 -1.48
CA MET A 224 -2.81 19.02 -1.07
C MET A 224 -3.05 19.57 0.35
N THR A 225 -1.99 19.73 1.16
CA THR A 225 -2.06 20.34 2.48
C THR A 225 -1.96 21.87 2.50
N VAL A 226 -1.71 22.49 1.34
CA VAL A 226 -1.68 23.96 1.15
C VAL A 226 -3.08 24.45 0.79
#